data_AF-A0A811MFP5-F1
#
_entry.id   AF-A0A811MFP5-F1
#
_cell.length_a   1.000
_cell.length_b   1.000
_cell.length_c   1.000
_cell.angle_alpha   90.00
_cell.angle_beta   90.00
_cell.angle_gamma   90.00
#
_symmetry.space_group_name_H-M   'P 1'
#
loop_
_entity.id
_entity.type
_entity.pdbx_description
1 polymer ?
#
loop_
_entity_poly.entity_id
_entity_poly.type
_entity_poly.pdbx_seq_one_letter_code
_entity_poly.pdbx_strand_id
1 'polypeptide(L)'
;MDQQNQTIEPLLQRQQQEEDGTSVQGGGGGGGGGDADTHGHRRGSSNSNKLTFLPLIFLIYFEVAGGPYGAELAVKAAGPLFTLLGFLVFPFAWGVPESLVTAELSAALPGNGGFVRWADLAFGPLAGSLLGTWKYLSCVINIAAYPALVADYLGSVIPAVAAGTGGRTRTGTVVGITLFLSFVNYTGLSIVGWGAVVLGLVSLAPFVLMTGIAVPKMWPRRWTVQVEGNKDWRLFFNTLFWNLNYWDSASTMAGEVERPERTFPRALAVAVVLIAASYLLPLMAATGATDAPPDTWANGYLADAAGIIGGPWLKYWIEAGAVLSSVGMFEAQLSSGAFQLLGMAELGLLPAVFASRATLSGTPWVAIAASTAVTLAVSFLSFDDVVATANFLYSLGTLLEFAAFLWLRATRADLKRPYRVPLPLPALAAMCAVPSAFLAYVCVVAGWRVFALAGGLTALGVGLYGAMRLCRSRKWLRFETGVVAAAEDHQGDAVVSAGDRV
;
A
#
# COMPACT_ATOMS: atom_id res chain seq x y z
N MET A 1 -49.04 -8.61 31.29
CA MET A 1 -47.63 -8.18 31.33
C MET A 1 -46.73 -9.24 32.00
N ASP A 2 -47.18 -10.50 32.12
CA ASP A 2 -46.44 -11.58 32.82
C ASP A 2 -46.14 -12.83 31.96
N GLN A 3 -46.29 -12.77 30.64
CA GLN A 3 -45.93 -13.89 29.74
C GLN A 3 -44.69 -13.63 28.86
N GLN A 4 -44.14 -12.41 28.87
CA GLN A 4 -42.93 -12.08 28.10
C GLN A 4 -41.63 -12.27 28.89
N ASN A 5 -41.71 -12.43 30.22
CA ASN A 5 -40.52 -12.51 31.08
C ASN A 5 -40.00 -13.95 31.29
N GLN A 6 -40.77 -14.98 30.94
CA GLN A 6 -40.35 -16.39 31.08
C GLN A 6 -39.55 -16.93 29.90
N THR A 7 -39.44 -16.17 28.80
CA THR A 7 -38.72 -16.61 27.59
C THR A 7 -37.31 -16.00 27.49
N ILE A 8 -37.00 -14.95 28.27
CA ILE A 8 -35.74 -14.18 28.15
C ILE A 8 -34.67 -14.70 29.12
N GLU A 9 -35.03 -15.15 30.32
CA GLU A 9 -34.08 -15.69 31.31
C GLU A 9 -33.25 -16.92 30.85
N PRO A 10 -33.82 -17.95 30.20
CA PRO A 10 -33.02 -19.10 29.77
C PRO A 10 -32.11 -18.80 28.56
N LEU A 11 -32.36 -17.71 27.82
CA LEU A 11 -31.52 -17.27 26.71
C LEU A 11 -30.29 -16.49 27.19
N LEU A 12 -30.43 -15.71 28.27
CA LEU A 12 -29.30 -15.00 28.89
C LEU A 12 -28.36 -15.97 29.64
N GLN A 13 -28.90 -17.03 30.24
CA GLN A 13 -28.07 -18.08 30.88
C GLN A 13 -27.30 -18.93 29.86
N ARG A 14 -27.86 -19.17 28.66
CA ARG A 14 -27.13 -19.85 27.58
C ARG A 14 -26.00 -19.01 27.00
N GLN A 15 -26.17 -17.69 26.90
CA GLN A 15 -25.08 -16.80 26.46
C GLN A 15 -23.96 -16.67 27.49
N GLN A 16 -24.26 -16.71 28.79
CA GLN A 16 -23.22 -16.73 29.83
C GLN A 16 -22.49 -18.08 29.94
N GLN A 17 -23.13 -19.21 29.65
CA GLN A 17 -22.45 -20.52 29.61
C GLN A 17 -21.56 -20.71 28.37
N GLU A 18 -21.87 -20.06 27.25
CA GLU A 18 -21.01 -20.08 26.05
C GLU A 18 -19.75 -19.21 26.21
N GLU A 19 -19.76 -18.19 27.08
CA GLU A 19 -18.57 -17.38 27.38
C GLU A 19 -17.61 -18.05 28.38
N ASP A 20 -18.11 -18.87 29.33
CA ASP A 20 -17.28 -19.55 30.35
C ASP A 20 -16.73 -20.92 29.91
N GLY A 21 -17.17 -21.46 28.77
CA GLY A 21 -16.79 -22.81 28.30
C GLY A 21 -15.40 -22.95 27.66
N THR A 22 -14.62 -21.87 27.56
CA THR A 22 -13.30 -21.89 26.92
C THR A 22 -12.16 -22.01 27.93
N SER A 23 -12.18 -23.03 28.80
CA SER A 23 -10.98 -23.44 29.51
C SER A 23 -11.02 -24.92 29.95
N VAL A 24 -9.84 -25.55 29.84
CA VAL A 24 -9.42 -26.84 30.44
C VAL A 24 -9.47 -28.09 29.54
N GLN A 25 -8.29 -28.72 29.49
CA GLN A 25 -7.83 -29.91 28.77
C GLN A 25 -8.47 -31.23 29.23
N GLY A 26 -8.46 -32.22 28.32
CA GLY A 26 -7.76 -33.48 28.57
C GLY A 26 -8.60 -34.75 28.76
N GLY A 27 -8.36 -35.74 27.87
CA GLY A 27 -8.23 -37.14 28.27
C GLY A 27 -9.40 -38.10 27.98
N GLY A 28 -9.16 -39.00 27.02
CA GLY A 28 -9.39 -40.45 27.22
C GLY A 28 -10.74 -41.06 26.82
N GLY A 29 -10.70 -41.91 25.78
CA GLY A 29 -11.29 -43.27 25.86
C GLY A 29 -12.62 -43.55 25.15
N GLY A 30 -12.52 -44.19 23.97
CA GLY A 30 -13.22 -45.46 23.67
C GLY A 30 -14.66 -45.44 23.13
N GLY A 31 -14.83 -45.95 21.90
CA GLY A 31 -15.91 -46.89 21.57
C GLY A 31 -16.93 -46.52 20.47
N GLY A 32 -16.71 -47.05 19.24
CA GLY A 32 -17.70 -47.85 18.49
C GLY A 32 -18.80 -47.17 17.64
N GLY A 33 -18.79 -47.46 16.33
CA GLY A 33 -19.91 -47.38 15.37
C GLY A 33 -20.16 -45.98 14.80
N GLY A 34 -20.01 -45.68 13.51
CA GLY A 34 -20.54 -46.40 12.36
C GLY A 34 -21.71 -45.58 11.82
N ASP A 35 -21.44 -44.61 10.93
CA ASP A 35 -22.20 -44.38 9.69
C ASP A 35 -21.71 -43.13 8.95
N ALA A 36 -21.66 -43.27 7.63
CA ALA A 36 -21.18 -42.28 6.69
C ALA A 36 -22.26 -41.22 6.44
N ASP A 37 -21.90 -39.95 6.60
CA ASP A 37 -22.54 -38.86 5.86
C ASP A 37 -21.51 -37.79 5.49
N THR A 38 -21.29 -37.70 4.19
CA THR A 38 -20.48 -36.71 3.50
C THR A 38 -21.15 -35.34 3.54
N HIS A 39 -20.84 -34.54 4.55
CA HIS A 39 -20.94 -33.08 4.46
C HIS A 39 -19.68 -32.46 5.06
N GLY A 40 -18.68 -32.25 4.21
CA GLY A 40 -17.49 -31.48 4.53
C GLY A 40 -17.85 -30.00 4.71
N HIS A 41 -18.34 -29.64 5.90
CA HIS A 41 -18.19 -28.28 6.39
C HIS A 41 -16.69 -27.96 6.38
N ARG A 42 -16.28 -27.06 5.47
CA ARG A 42 -14.99 -26.38 5.57
C ARG A 42 -14.98 -25.62 6.89
N ARG A 43 -14.47 -26.28 7.94
CA ARG A 43 -14.08 -25.67 9.21
C ARG A 43 -13.17 -24.47 8.90
N GLY A 44 -13.47 -23.36 9.56
CA GLY A 44 -12.89 -22.03 9.30
C GLY A 44 -11.37 -22.04 9.16
N SER A 45 -10.87 -21.22 8.23
CA SER A 45 -9.46 -20.88 8.25
C SER A 45 -9.14 -20.28 9.62
N SER A 46 -8.14 -20.84 10.28
CA SER A 46 -7.67 -20.35 11.57
C SER A 46 -7.32 -18.88 11.45
N ASN A 47 -7.71 -18.08 12.45
CA ASN A 47 -7.36 -16.67 12.65
C ASN A 47 -5.83 -16.38 12.72
N SER A 48 -4.96 -17.36 12.43
CA SER A 48 -3.51 -17.29 12.68
C SER A 48 -2.72 -16.44 11.69
N ASN A 49 -3.29 -16.06 10.53
CA ASN A 49 -2.54 -15.42 9.45
C ASN A 49 -2.98 -13.99 9.11
N LYS A 50 -3.93 -13.41 9.86
CA LYS A 50 -4.39 -12.04 9.60
C LYS A 50 -3.41 -10.98 10.10
N LEU A 51 -3.36 -9.85 9.39
CA LEU A 51 -2.58 -8.68 9.78
C LEU A 51 -3.21 -8.00 11.00
N THR A 52 -2.43 -7.92 12.07
CA THR A 52 -2.79 -7.19 13.28
C THR A 52 -2.40 -5.71 13.17
N PHE A 53 -2.79 -4.92 14.17
CA PHE A 53 -2.64 -3.46 14.16
C PHE A 53 -1.21 -2.96 13.88
N LEU A 54 -0.21 -3.51 14.57
CA LEU A 54 1.18 -3.04 14.47
C LEU A 54 1.83 -3.40 13.11
N PRO A 55 1.77 -4.66 12.63
CA PRO A 55 2.17 -5.02 11.28
C PRO A 55 1.51 -4.15 10.19
N LEU A 56 0.21 -3.86 10.32
CA LEU A 56 -0.49 -3.03 9.34
C LEU A 56 0.05 -1.60 9.29
N ILE A 57 0.39 -0.98 10.43
CA ILE A 57 1.00 0.36 10.45
C ILE A 57 2.32 0.36 9.67
N PHE A 58 3.18 -0.62 9.89
CA PHE A 58 4.48 -0.69 9.23
C PHE A 58 4.40 -1.12 7.76
N LEU A 59 3.37 -1.90 7.39
CA LEU A 59 3.06 -2.14 5.98
C LEU A 59 2.62 -0.84 5.30
N ILE A 60 1.63 -0.11 5.85
CA ILE A 60 1.23 1.20 5.31
C ILE A 60 2.44 2.15 5.24
N TYR A 61 3.28 2.15 6.27
CA TYR A 61 4.51 2.92 6.28
C TYR A 61 5.37 2.59 5.05
N PHE A 62 5.68 1.31 4.79
CA PHE A 62 6.52 0.92 3.64
C PHE A 62 5.84 0.96 2.28
N GLU A 63 4.50 0.93 2.21
CA GLU A 63 3.77 1.25 0.97
C GLU A 63 4.02 2.70 0.56
N VAL A 64 4.06 3.62 1.53
CA VAL A 64 4.14 5.06 1.28
C VAL A 64 5.59 5.59 1.31
N ALA A 65 6.38 5.13 2.26
CA ALA A 65 7.65 5.73 2.65
C ALA A 65 8.69 4.68 3.07
N GLY A 66 9.94 4.91 2.67
CA GLY A 66 11.09 4.15 3.17
C GLY A 66 11.74 4.78 4.41
N GLY A 67 11.29 5.96 4.83
CA GLY A 67 12.04 6.86 5.73
C GLY A 67 12.49 8.09 4.96
N PRO A 68 13.33 8.96 5.55
CA PRO A 68 13.69 10.24 4.94
C PRO A 68 14.56 10.11 3.69
N TYR A 69 14.94 8.89 3.29
CA TYR A 69 15.69 8.61 2.08
C TYR A 69 14.95 9.08 0.83
N GLY A 70 15.64 9.76 -0.08
CA GLY A 70 15.05 10.31 -1.29
C GLY A 70 14.43 11.70 -1.11
N ALA A 71 14.38 12.23 0.12
CA ALA A 71 13.94 13.60 0.39
C ALA A 71 15.03 14.64 0.08
N GLU A 72 16.29 14.23 -0.10
CA GLU A 72 17.43 15.15 -0.30
C GLU A 72 17.29 15.99 -1.57
N LEU A 73 16.74 15.40 -2.64
CA LEU A 73 16.51 16.11 -3.90
C LEU A 73 15.53 17.27 -3.75
N ALA A 74 14.61 17.22 -2.77
CA ALA A 74 13.73 18.35 -2.49
C ALA A 74 14.51 19.53 -1.88
N VAL A 75 15.54 19.26 -1.07
CA VAL A 75 16.43 20.31 -0.54
C VAL A 75 17.26 20.92 -1.66
N LYS A 76 17.79 20.10 -2.56
CA LYS A 76 18.50 20.58 -3.75
C LYS A 76 17.62 21.44 -4.64
N ALA A 77 16.37 21.05 -4.84
CA ALA A 77 15.46 21.70 -5.79
C ALA A 77 14.96 23.08 -5.32
N ALA A 78 14.60 23.21 -4.04
CA ALA A 78 13.92 24.41 -3.53
C ALA A 78 14.55 25.01 -2.26
N GLY A 79 15.50 24.31 -1.63
CA GLY A 79 16.18 24.72 -0.41
C GLY A 79 15.51 24.22 0.86
N PRO A 80 16.21 24.25 2.01
CA PRO A 80 15.75 23.63 3.26
C PRO A 80 14.36 24.09 3.73
N LEU A 81 14.08 25.40 3.73
CA LEU A 81 12.80 25.93 4.20
C LEU A 81 11.63 25.36 3.40
N PHE A 82 11.73 25.36 2.07
CA PHE A 82 10.67 24.84 1.21
C PHE A 82 10.52 23.33 1.38
N THR A 83 11.60 22.59 1.58
CA THR A 83 11.53 21.16 1.89
C THR A 83 10.81 20.90 3.21
N LEU A 84 11.16 21.61 4.27
CA LEU A 84 10.48 21.47 5.56
C LEU A 84 8.99 21.82 5.48
N LEU A 85 8.65 22.91 4.80
CA LEU A 85 7.26 23.28 4.56
C LEU A 85 6.55 22.26 3.67
N GLY A 86 7.23 21.70 2.67
CA GLY A 86 6.72 20.66 1.79
C GLY A 86 6.34 19.41 2.58
N PHE A 87 7.27 18.84 3.32
CA PHE A 87 7.02 17.66 4.16
C PHE A 87 6.11 17.93 5.36
N LEU A 88 5.89 19.20 5.73
CA LEU A 88 4.92 19.58 6.75
C LEU A 88 3.51 19.70 6.18
N VAL A 89 3.33 20.41 5.07
CA VAL A 89 2.01 20.76 4.52
C VAL A 89 1.48 19.68 3.58
N PHE A 90 2.35 19.07 2.77
CA PHE A 90 1.94 18.12 1.74
C PHE A 90 1.23 16.88 2.32
N PRO A 91 1.69 16.25 3.42
CA PRO A 91 0.94 15.15 4.04
C PRO A 91 -0.50 15.53 4.42
N PHE A 92 -0.77 16.76 4.85
CA PHE A 92 -2.13 17.20 5.17
C PHE A 92 -2.96 17.56 3.92
N ALA A 93 -2.31 18.07 2.87
CA ALA A 93 -2.98 18.43 1.62
C ALA A 93 -3.26 17.21 0.72
N TRP A 94 -2.45 16.17 0.85
CA TRP A 94 -2.47 14.96 0.02
C TRP A 94 -2.79 13.70 0.83
N GLY A 95 -1.91 13.33 1.75
CA GLY A 95 -1.99 12.05 2.46
C GLY A 95 -3.18 11.93 3.41
N VAL A 96 -3.60 13.01 4.07
CA VAL A 96 -4.78 13.00 4.95
C VAL A 96 -6.08 12.80 4.15
N PRO A 97 -6.38 13.57 3.09
CA PRO A 97 -7.53 13.30 2.23
C PRO A 97 -7.56 11.86 1.69
N GLU A 98 -6.44 11.38 1.17
CA GLU A 98 -6.35 10.03 0.60
C GLU A 98 -6.57 8.96 1.68
N SER A 99 -5.84 9.04 2.80
CA SER A 99 -6.01 8.10 3.92
C SER A 99 -7.42 8.13 4.52
N LEU A 100 -8.11 9.27 4.57
CA LEU A 100 -9.50 9.35 5.04
C LEU A 100 -10.46 8.63 4.09
N VAL A 101 -10.29 8.79 2.78
CA VAL A 101 -11.07 8.07 1.75
C VAL A 101 -10.81 6.57 1.85
N THR A 102 -9.54 6.16 1.90
CA THR A 102 -9.13 4.77 2.04
C THR A 102 -9.65 4.17 3.35
N ALA A 103 -9.58 4.89 4.47
CA ALA A 103 -10.07 4.41 5.77
C ALA A 103 -11.58 4.13 5.75
N GLU A 104 -12.37 5.02 5.16
CA GLU A 104 -13.82 4.85 5.08
C GLU A 104 -14.20 3.70 4.15
N LEU A 105 -13.60 3.62 2.95
CA LEU A 105 -13.95 2.60 1.98
C LEU A 105 -13.42 1.20 2.37
N SER A 106 -12.22 1.10 2.94
CA SER A 106 -11.70 -0.17 3.48
C SER A 106 -12.51 -0.67 4.67
N ALA A 107 -13.03 0.23 5.51
CA ALA A 107 -13.89 -0.15 6.63
C ALA A 107 -15.31 -0.54 6.18
N ALA A 108 -15.83 0.08 5.12
CA ALA A 108 -17.18 -0.19 4.60
C ALA A 108 -17.24 -1.41 3.67
N LEU A 109 -16.17 -1.63 2.89
CA LEU A 109 -16.09 -2.69 1.87
C LEU A 109 -14.82 -3.53 2.06
N PRO A 110 -14.67 -4.23 3.20
CA PRO A 110 -13.49 -5.04 3.46
C PRO A 110 -13.40 -6.20 2.45
N GLY A 111 -12.26 -6.32 1.79
CA GLY A 111 -11.94 -7.41 0.88
C GLY A 111 -10.73 -7.09 0.02
N ASN A 112 -10.19 -8.10 -0.65
CA ASN A 112 -8.95 -7.96 -1.39
C ASN A 112 -9.17 -7.20 -2.70
N GLY A 113 -8.15 -6.47 -3.15
CA GLY A 113 -8.25 -5.58 -4.32
C GLY A 113 -8.68 -4.14 -4.03
N GLY A 114 -9.14 -3.83 -2.81
CA GLY A 114 -9.29 -2.46 -2.32
C GLY A 114 -10.00 -1.52 -3.30
N PHE A 115 -9.28 -0.49 -3.74
CA PHE A 115 -9.72 0.52 -4.71
C PHE A 115 -10.35 -0.04 -6.01
N VAL A 116 -9.99 -1.25 -6.43
CA VAL A 116 -10.58 -1.88 -7.63
C VAL A 116 -12.05 -2.20 -7.37
N ARG A 117 -12.35 -2.74 -6.18
CA ARG A 117 -13.73 -3.07 -5.78
C ARG A 117 -14.59 -1.82 -5.66
N TRP A 118 -14.02 -0.71 -5.22
CA TRP A 118 -14.76 0.54 -5.05
C TRP A 118 -15.15 1.14 -6.40
N ALA A 119 -14.24 1.16 -7.36
CA ALA A 119 -14.53 1.62 -8.73
C ALA A 119 -15.45 0.66 -9.48
N ASP A 120 -15.30 -0.66 -9.30
CA ASP A 120 -16.21 -1.66 -9.85
C ASP A 120 -17.63 -1.45 -9.33
N LEU A 121 -17.81 -1.26 -8.02
CA LEU A 121 -19.12 -1.01 -7.42
C LEU A 121 -19.71 0.36 -7.83
N ALA A 122 -18.88 1.38 -8.03
CA ALA A 122 -19.34 2.73 -8.34
C ALA A 122 -19.73 2.90 -9.82
N PHE A 123 -18.89 2.42 -10.74
CA PHE A 123 -18.97 2.72 -12.17
C PHE A 123 -18.97 1.48 -13.07
N GLY A 124 -18.88 0.28 -12.47
CA GLY A 124 -18.95 -1.00 -13.16
C GLY A 124 -17.59 -1.60 -13.55
N PRO A 125 -17.60 -2.80 -14.16
CA PRO A 125 -16.39 -3.64 -14.33
C PRO A 125 -15.29 -3.05 -15.20
N LEU A 126 -15.64 -2.21 -16.18
CA LEU A 126 -14.64 -1.53 -17.00
C LEU A 126 -13.83 -0.53 -16.17
N ALA A 127 -14.50 0.27 -15.33
CA ALA A 127 -13.84 1.24 -14.48
C ALA A 127 -12.97 0.57 -13.40
N GLY A 128 -13.48 -0.50 -12.78
CA GLY A 128 -12.70 -1.34 -11.87
C GLY A 128 -11.45 -1.92 -12.54
N SER A 129 -11.60 -2.49 -13.74
CA SER A 129 -10.46 -3.05 -14.50
C SER A 129 -9.44 -1.98 -14.90
N LEU A 130 -9.89 -0.79 -15.31
CA LEU A 130 -8.99 0.30 -15.70
C LEU A 130 -8.22 0.86 -14.51
N LEU A 131 -8.92 1.14 -13.41
CA LEU A 131 -8.30 1.57 -12.16
C LEU A 131 -7.27 0.54 -11.70
N GLY A 132 -7.65 -0.74 -11.68
CA GLY A 132 -6.76 -1.84 -11.35
C GLY A 132 -5.54 -1.89 -12.25
N THR A 133 -5.71 -1.75 -13.57
CA THR A 133 -4.59 -1.78 -14.51
C THR A 133 -3.63 -0.62 -14.28
N TRP A 134 -4.14 0.61 -14.13
CA TRP A 134 -3.32 1.80 -13.92
C TRP A 134 -2.49 1.70 -12.64
N LYS A 135 -3.11 1.35 -11.52
CA LYS A 135 -2.40 1.22 -10.23
C LYS A 135 -1.49 0.01 -10.17
N TYR A 136 -1.88 -1.11 -10.77
CA TYR A 136 -1.02 -2.30 -10.83
C TYR A 136 0.26 -2.02 -11.64
N LEU A 137 0.12 -1.42 -12.82
CA LEU A 137 1.26 -1.03 -13.65
C LEU A 137 2.16 -0.02 -12.93
N SER A 138 1.57 0.98 -12.28
CA SER A 138 2.34 1.92 -11.46
C SER A 138 3.12 1.21 -10.35
N CYS A 139 2.46 0.29 -9.63
CA CYS A 139 3.05 -0.48 -8.54
C CYS A 139 4.23 -1.33 -9.02
N VAL A 140 4.06 -2.20 -10.03
CA VAL A 140 5.16 -3.06 -10.52
C VAL A 140 6.33 -2.28 -11.13
N ILE A 141 6.04 -1.11 -11.72
CA ILE A 141 7.08 -0.21 -12.19
C ILE A 141 7.87 0.35 -11.01
N ASN A 142 7.20 0.80 -9.96
CA ASN A 142 7.84 1.34 -8.77
C ASN A 142 8.67 0.27 -8.04
N ILE A 143 8.12 -0.95 -7.90
CA ILE A 143 8.81 -2.09 -7.29
C ILE A 143 10.13 -2.39 -8.02
N ALA A 144 10.16 -2.26 -9.35
CA ALA A 144 11.36 -2.53 -10.15
C ALA A 144 12.55 -1.62 -9.81
N ALA A 145 12.31 -0.48 -9.15
CA ALA A 145 13.36 0.44 -8.73
C ALA A 145 14.09 0.00 -7.44
N TYR A 146 13.41 -0.67 -6.50
CA TYR A 146 14.02 -1.00 -5.20
C TYR A 146 15.18 -2.00 -5.29
N PRO A 147 15.13 -3.08 -6.08
CA PRO A 147 16.26 -4.00 -6.22
C PRO A 147 17.51 -3.31 -6.80
N ALA A 148 17.31 -2.32 -7.69
CA ALA A 148 18.40 -1.50 -8.19
C ALA A 148 18.98 -0.61 -7.09
N LEU A 149 18.13 0.05 -6.29
CA LEU A 149 18.57 0.83 -5.14
C LEU A 149 19.35 -0.01 -4.12
N VAL A 150 18.85 -1.21 -3.79
CA VAL A 150 19.56 -2.16 -2.91
C VAL A 150 20.92 -2.51 -3.49
N ALA A 151 21.00 -2.83 -4.79
CA ALA A 151 22.27 -3.15 -5.43
C ALA A 151 23.25 -1.97 -5.43
N ASP A 152 22.76 -0.76 -5.67
CA ASP A 152 23.58 0.46 -5.69
C ASP A 152 24.11 0.79 -4.28
N TYR A 153 23.29 0.65 -3.23
CA TYR A 153 23.71 0.82 -1.83
C TYR A 153 24.64 -0.30 -1.34
N LEU A 154 24.40 -1.57 -1.70
CA LEU A 154 25.35 -2.65 -1.39
C LEU A 154 26.69 -2.43 -2.10
N GLY A 155 26.63 -1.89 -3.32
CA GLY A 155 27.79 -1.61 -4.13
C GLY A 155 28.76 -0.57 -3.55
N SER A 156 28.26 0.40 -2.78
CA SER A 156 29.10 1.39 -2.10
C SER A 156 29.86 0.80 -0.91
N VAL A 157 29.31 -0.23 -0.26
CA VAL A 157 29.91 -0.90 0.92
C VAL A 157 30.77 -2.10 0.52
N ILE A 158 30.32 -2.88 -0.45
CA ILE A 158 30.99 -4.08 -0.94
C ILE A 158 31.27 -3.86 -2.44
N PRO A 159 32.46 -3.36 -2.79
CA PRO A 159 32.83 -3.14 -4.18
C PRO A 159 32.73 -4.39 -5.04
N ALA A 160 32.79 -5.61 -4.49
CA ALA A 160 32.57 -6.85 -5.25
C ALA A 160 31.13 -7.02 -5.79
N VAL A 161 30.14 -6.32 -5.19
CA VAL A 161 28.75 -6.26 -5.67
C VAL A 161 28.59 -5.16 -6.73
N ALA A 162 29.37 -4.08 -6.63
CA ALA A 162 29.45 -3.00 -7.64
C ALA A 162 30.47 -3.26 -8.78
N ALA A 163 31.42 -4.19 -8.59
CA ALA A 163 32.56 -4.45 -9.48
C ALA A 163 32.08 -5.19 -10.72
N GLY A 164 31.46 -4.42 -11.57
CA GLY A 164 31.05 -4.76 -12.91
C GLY A 164 30.27 -3.59 -13.48
N THR A 165 30.94 -2.45 -13.59
CA THR A 165 30.67 -1.46 -14.64
C THR A 165 30.75 -2.18 -15.98
N GLY A 166 29.68 -2.88 -16.36
CA GLY A 166 29.69 -3.87 -17.45
C GLY A 166 28.58 -4.92 -17.38
N GLY A 167 27.34 -4.52 -17.10
CA GLY A 167 26.11 -5.20 -17.56
C GLY A 167 25.70 -6.55 -16.95
N ARG A 168 26.59 -7.48 -16.58
CA ARG A 168 26.20 -8.86 -16.19
C ARG A 168 26.10 -9.10 -14.68
N THR A 169 27.04 -8.58 -13.88
CA THR A 169 27.04 -8.78 -12.41
C THR A 169 25.96 -7.95 -11.72
N ARG A 170 25.77 -6.69 -12.12
CA ARG A 170 24.64 -5.85 -11.66
C ARG A 170 23.30 -6.47 -12.01
N THR A 171 23.15 -6.97 -13.24
CA THR A 171 21.94 -7.70 -13.66
C THR A 171 21.71 -8.94 -12.83
N GLY A 172 22.73 -9.78 -12.61
CA GLY A 172 22.62 -10.97 -11.75
C GLY A 172 22.24 -10.63 -10.31
N THR A 173 22.76 -9.52 -9.78
CA THR A 173 22.44 -9.02 -8.44
C THR A 173 20.99 -8.56 -8.34
N VAL A 174 20.53 -7.71 -9.28
CA VAL A 174 19.14 -7.23 -9.35
C VAL A 174 18.17 -8.40 -9.49
N VAL A 175 18.45 -9.36 -10.38
CA VAL A 175 17.63 -10.57 -10.55
C VAL A 175 17.63 -11.41 -9.27
N GLY A 176 18.80 -11.65 -8.68
CA GLY A 176 18.95 -12.45 -7.46
C GLY A 176 18.20 -11.85 -6.27
N ILE A 177 18.34 -10.55 -6.04
CA ILE A 177 17.62 -9.81 -4.99
C ILE A 177 16.12 -9.87 -5.27
N THR A 178 15.68 -9.58 -6.49
CA THR A 178 14.25 -9.60 -6.84
C THR A 178 13.62 -10.96 -6.58
N LEU A 179 14.30 -12.05 -6.96
CA LEU A 179 13.82 -13.42 -6.71
C LEU A 179 13.83 -13.77 -5.22
N PHE A 180 14.86 -13.39 -4.49
CA PHE A 180 14.97 -13.63 -3.05
C PHE A 180 13.87 -12.90 -2.27
N LEU A 181 13.67 -11.60 -2.53
CA LEU A 181 12.62 -10.82 -1.89
C LEU A 181 11.23 -11.32 -2.30
N SER A 182 11.05 -11.65 -3.59
CA SER A 182 9.80 -12.27 -4.03
C SER A 182 9.51 -13.60 -3.32
N PHE A 183 10.54 -14.39 -3.00
CA PHE A 183 10.40 -15.62 -2.22
C PHE A 183 9.85 -15.36 -0.81
N VAL A 184 10.31 -14.30 -0.14
CA VAL A 184 9.82 -13.90 1.20
C VAL A 184 8.31 -13.64 1.17
N ASN A 185 7.81 -13.01 0.11
CA ASN A 185 6.38 -12.79 -0.11
C ASN A 185 5.55 -14.10 -0.18
N TYR A 186 6.14 -15.24 -0.55
CA TYR A 186 5.43 -16.54 -0.52
C TYR A 186 5.28 -17.10 0.90
N THR A 187 6.11 -16.67 1.87
CA THR A 187 6.13 -17.24 3.22
C THR A 187 4.89 -16.91 4.04
N GLY A 188 4.21 -15.79 3.73
CA GLY A 188 2.94 -15.41 4.36
C GLY A 188 2.88 -13.93 4.69
N LEU A 189 1.69 -13.34 4.55
CA LEU A 189 1.49 -11.90 4.75
C LEU A 189 1.77 -11.45 6.21
N SER A 190 1.47 -12.31 7.20
CA SER A 190 1.79 -12.02 8.61
C SER A 190 3.30 -11.96 8.86
N ILE A 191 4.09 -12.83 8.20
CA ILE A 191 5.56 -12.82 8.29
C ILE A 191 6.11 -11.55 7.66
N VAL A 192 5.62 -11.18 6.47
CA VAL A 192 5.96 -9.93 5.80
C VAL A 192 5.62 -8.72 6.68
N GLY A 193 4.44 -8.72 7.31
CA GLY A 193 4.01 -7.65 8.21
C GLY A 193 4.89 -7.50 9.46
N TRP A 194 5.27 -8.59 10.13
CA TRP A 194 6.20 -8.51 11.27
C TRP A 194 7.64 -8.20 10.82
N GLY A 195 8.05 -8.67 9.64
CA GLY A 195 9.29 -8.28 8.99
C GLY A 195 9.34 -6.76 8.77
N ALA A 196 8.25 -6.17 8.28
CA ALA A 196 8.10 -4.72 8.14
C ALA A 196 8.24 -3.99 9.49
N VAL A 197 7.71 -4.52 10.59
CA VAL A 197 7.93 -3.92 11.93
C VAL A 197 9.43 -3.86 12.26
N VAL A 198 10.14 -4.99 12.10
CA VAL A 198 11.57 -5.06 12.42
C VAL A 198 12.39 -4.15 11.49
N LEU A 199 12.14 -4.21 10.19
CA LEU A 199 12.81 -3.37 9.19
C LEU A 199 12.56 -1.89 9.46
N GLY A 200 11.33 -1.50 9.78
CA GLY A 200 10.97 -0.12 10.08
C GLY A 200 11.65 0.39 11.35
N LEU A 201 11.62 -0.38 12.44
CA LEU A 201 12.29 0.01 13.69
C LEU A 201 13.80 0.14 13.52
N VAL A 202 14.45 -0.82 12.85
CA VAL A 202 15.92 -0.80 12.65
C VAL A 202 16.36 0.30 11.69
N SER A 203 15.59 0.57 10.64
CA SER A 203 15.91 1.62 9.65
C SER A 203 15.60 3.04 10.15
N LEU A 204 14.61 3.22 11.03
CA LEU A 204 14.26 4.51 11.63
C LEU A 204 15.09 4.86 12.87
N ALA A 205 15.54 3.87 13.65
CA ALA A 205 16.36 4.08 14.84
C ALA A 205 17.56 5.03 14.64
N PRO A 206 18.41 4.89 13.60
CA PRO A 206 19.55 5.80 13.43
C PRO A 206 19.11 7.25 13.18
N PHE A 207 17.95 7.49 12.57
CA PHE A 207 17.43 8.84 12.38
C PHE A 207 16.90 9.47 13.66
N VAL A 208 16.28 8.68 14.54
CA VAL A 208 15.88 9.14 15.88
C VAL A 208 17.13 9.56 16.67
N LEU A 209 18.18 8.74 16.63
CA LEU A 209 19.46 9.06 17.27
C LEU A 209 20.12 10.30 16.64
N MET A 210 20.18 10.37 15.32
CA MET A 210 20.71 11.53 14.59
C MET A 210 19.99 12.81 15.00
N THR A 211 18.66 12.77 15.06
CA THR A 211 17.84 13.93 15.46
C THR A 211 18.16 14.35 16.89
N GLY A 212 18.23 13.40 17.82
CA GLY A 212 18.58 13.67 19.23
C GLY A 212 19.97 14.30 19.39
N ILE A 213 20.99 13.78 18.69
CA ILE A 213 22.36 14.32 18.71
C ILE A 213 22.43 15.69 18.03
N ALA A 214 21.60 15.93 17.02
CA ALA A 214 21.56 17.19 16.28
C ALA A 214 20.98 18.34 17.10
N VAL A 215 20.08 18.10 18.06
CA VAL A 215 19.36 19.14 18.81
C VAL A 215 20.23 20.31 19.28
N PRO A 216 21.35 20.09 20.01
CA PRO A 216 22.21 21.20 20.47
C PRO A 216 22.98 21.91 19.35
N LYS A 217 23.07 21.31 18.16
CA LYS A 217 23.80 21.81 16.98
C LYS A 217 22.87 22.51 15.96
N MET A 218 21.56 22.52 16.19
CA MET A 218 20.60 23.10 15.25
C MET A 218 20.61 24.63 15.30
N TRP A 219 20.86 25.26 14.16
CA TRP A 219 20.68 26.71 14.00
C TRP A 219 19.57 26.99 12.98
N PRO A 220 18.37 27.45 13.42
CA PRO A 220 17.23 27.71 12.52
C PRO A 220 17.53 28.67 11.37
N ARG A 221 18.53 29.56 11.54
CA ARG A 221 18.99 30.45 10.45
C ARG A 221 19.42 29.66 9.21
N ARG A 222 19.99 28.46 9.36
CA ARG A 222 20.42 27.61 8.24
C ARG A 222 19.26 27.15 7.36
N TRP A 223 18.04 27.09 7.88
CA TRP A 223 16.87 26.75 7.06
C TRP A 223 16.55 27.82 6.01
N THR A 224 17.01 29.07 6.22
CA THR A 224 16.77 30.18 5.29
C THR A 224 17.69 30.20 4.08
N VAL A 225 18.67 29.29 4.00
CA VAL A 225 19.58 29.16 2.85
C VAL A 225 18.78 28.95 1.56
N GLN A 226 19.10 29.73 0.54
CA GLN A 226 18.44 29.68 -0.76
C GLN A 226 19.25 28.85 -1.75
N VAL A 227 18.57 28.24 -2.72
CA VAL A 227 19.20 27.60 -3.88
C VAL A 227 19.79 28.68 -4.79
N GLU A 228 20.94 28.41 -5.40
CA GLU A 228 21.53 29.28 -6.40
C GLU A 228 20.73 29.19 -7.72
N GLY A 229 20.28 30.34 -8.24
CA GLY A 229 19.49 30.39 -9.47
C GLY A 229 17.98 30.11 -9.28
N ASN A 230 17.35 29.54 -10.32
CA ASN A 230 15.91 29.27 -10.33
C ASN A 230 15.60 27.94 -9.63
N LYS A 231 14.61 27.96 -8.73
CA LYS A 231 14.12 26.76 -8.04
C LYS A 231 13.50 25.79 -9.05
N ASP A 232 13.86 24.52 -8.95
CA ASP A 232 13.28 23.46 -9.77
C ASP A 232 12.00 22.93 -9.10
N TRP A 233 10.89 23.63 -9.34
CA TRP A 233 9.59 23.24 -8.80
C TRP A 233 9.13 21.85 -9.30
N ARG A 234 9.55 21.45 -10.50
CA ARG A 234 9.16 20.16 -11.07
C ARG A 234 9.83 19.02 -10.30
N LEU A 235 11.14 19.13 -10.04
CA LEU A 235 11.86 18.18 -9.21
C LEU A 235 11.29 18.16 -7.78
N PHE A 236 11.07 19.33 -7.19
CA PHE A 236 10.53 19.46 -5.83
C PHE A 236 9.20 18.73 -5.64
N PHE A 237 8.20 19.01 -6.48
CA PHE A 237 6.88 18.37 -6.38
C PHE A 237 6.93 16.88 -6.74
N ASN A 238 7.77 16.49 -7.69
CA ASN A 238 7.93 15.07 -8.04
C ASN A 238 8.57 14.29 -6.89
N THR A 239 9.57 14.85 -6.20
CA THR A 239 10.18 14.26 -5.02
C THR A 239 9.18 14.15 -3.87
N LEU A 240 8.40 15.20 -3.57
CA LEU A 240 7.37 15.12 -2.54
C LEU A 240 6.32 14.06 -2.86
N PHE A 241 5.87 14.00 -4.12
CA PHE A 241 4.89 13.01 -4.55
C PHE A 241 5.46 11.60 -4.40
N TRP A 242 6.64 11.30 -4.95
CA TRP A 242 7.24 9.97 -4.86
C TRP A 242 7.43 9.49 -3.41
N ASN A 243 7.78 10.39 -2.48
CA ASN A 243 8.02 10.04 -1.07
C ASN A 243 6.75 9.92 -0.20
N LEU A 244 5.59 10.39 -0.69
CA LEU A 244 4.35 10.52 0.10
C LEU A 244 3.11 10.00 -0.64
N ASN A 245 3.29 9.13 -1.63
CA ASN A 245 2.22 8.54 -2.44
C ASN A 245 1.86 7.11 -1.98
N TYR A 246 0.84 6.46 -2.54
CA TYR A 246 0.47 5.05 -2.29
C TYR A 246 -0.23 4.77 -0.94
N TRP A 247 -0.92 5.76 -0.34
CA TRP A 247 -1.66 5.56 0.91
C TRP A 247 -2.80 4.54 0.81
N ASP A 248 -3.37 4.44 -0.38
CA ASP A 248 -4.47 3.56 -0.74
C ASP A 248 -4.03 2.11 -1.02
N SER A 249 -2.75 1.87 -1.32
CA SER A 249 -2.21 0.54 -1.67
C SER A 249 -2.51 -0.50 -0.60
N ALA A 250 -2.43 -0.14 0.68
CA ALA A 250 -2.76 -1.05 1.77
C ALA A 250 -4.21 -1.59 1.70
N SER A 251 -5.13 -0.88 1.02
CA SER A 251 -6.53 -1.32 0.87
C SER A 251 -6.67 -2.60 0.06
N THR A 252 -5.70 -2.92 -0.79
CA THR A 252 -5.69 -4.16 -1.58
C THR A 252 -5.66 -5.40 -0.68
N MET A 253 -5.15 -5.25 0.55
CA MET A 253 -5.04 -6.30 1.57
C MET A 253 -6.11 -6.19 2.67
N ALA A 254 -7.15 -5.37 2.50
CA ALA A 254 -8.16 -5.13 3.53
C ALA A 254 -8.89 -6.41 3.98
N GLY A 255 -8.99 -7.43 3.12
CA GLY A 255 -9.57 -8.73 3.47
C GLY A 255 -8.73 -9.56 4.44
N GLU A 256 -7.42 -9.32 4.47
CA GLU A 256 -6.44 -10.03 5.30
C GLU A 256 -6.19 -9.34 6.65
N VAL A 257 -6.84 -8.21 6.91
CA VAL A 257 -6.70 -7.46 8.16
C VAL A 257 -7.64 -8.01 9.23
N GLU A 258 -7.16 -8.07 10.47
CA GLU A 258 -7.98 -8.40 11.64
C GLU A 258 -8.88 -7.21 11.99
N ARG A 259 -10.21 -7.41 11.99
CA ARG A 259 -11.23 -6.38 12.29
C ARG A 259 -10.99 -5.08 11.48
N PRO A 260 -11.04 -5.15 10.13
CA PRO A 260 -10.69 -4.03 9.25
C PRO A 260 -11.53 -2.77 9.54
N GLU A 261 -12.74 -2.94 10.08
CA GLU A 261 -13.64 -1.83 10.41
C GLU A 261 -13.06 -0.85 11.45
N ARG A 262 -12.15 -1.35 12.31
CA ARG A 262 -11.52 -0.56 13.40
C ARG A 262 -10.02 -0.45 13.23
N THR A 263 -9.36 -1.51 12.81
CA THR A 263 -7.90 -1.56 12.71
C THR A 263 -7.41 -0.68 11.57
N PHE A 264 -8.09 -0.68 10.42
CA PHE A 264 -7.66 0.05 9.22
C PHE A 264 -7.65 1.58 9.41
N PRO A 265 -8.75 2.22 9.89
CA PRO A 265 -8.75 3.67 10.10
C PRO A 265 -7.73 4.13 11.15
N ARG A 266 -7.54 3.33 12.22
CA ARG A 266 -6.56 3.64 13.27
C ARG A 266 -5.12 3.48 12.76
N ALA A 267 -4.85 2.44 11.97
CA ALA A 267 -3.52 2.19 11.43
C ALA A 267 -3.12 3.30 10.45
N LEU A 268 -4.03 3.73 9.56
CA LEU A 268 -3.80 4.87 8.67
C LEU A 268 -3.53 6.16 9.45
N ALA A 269 -4.31 6.46 10.50
CA ALA A 269 -4.11 7.65 11.32
C ALA A 269 -2.72 7.67 12.00
N VAL A 270 -2.27 6.52 12.53
CA VAL A 270 -0.93 6.39 13.13
C VAL A 270 0.16 6.47 12.05
N ALA A 271 -0.06 5.85 10.89
CA ALA A 271 0.89 5.89 9.78
C ALA A 271 1.11 7.32 9.26
N VAL A 272 0.06 8.15 9.17
CA VAL A 272 0.18 9.57 8.81
C VAL A 272 1.16 10.31 9.74
N VAL A 273 1.00 10.13 11.05
CA VAL A 273 1.87 10.77 12.04
C VAL A 273 3.29 10.21 11.96
N LEU A 274 3.43 8.88 11.83
CA LEU A 274 4.72 8.21 11.72
C LEU A 274 5.50 8.69 10.49
N ILE A 275 4.86 8.76 9.32
CA ILE A 275 5.46 9.19 8.06
C ILE A 275 5.85 10.67 8.12
N ALA A 276 4.96 11.53 8.62
CA ALA A 276 5.27 12.96 8.78
C ALA A 276 6.48 13.16 9.71
N ALA A 277 6.52 12.45 10.84
CA ALA A 277 7.63 12.52 11.79
C ALA A 277 8.94 11.93 11.20
N SER A 278 8.87 10.82 10.46
CA SER A 278 10.04 10.17 9.87
C SER A 278 10.73 11.00 8.80
N TYR A 279 10.00 11.88 8.10
CA TYR A 279 10.59 12.84 7.17
C TYR A 279 11.02 14.13 7.87
N LEU A 280 10.13 14.74 8.66
CA LEU A 280 10.37 16.07 9.22
C LEU A 280 11.53 16.10 10.21
N LEU A 281 11.57 15.16 11.17
CA LEU A 281 12.58 15.20 12.23
C LEU A 281 14.01 15.06 11.67
N PRO A 282 14.29 14.09 10.77
CA PRO A 282 15.63 13.92 10.23
C PRO A 282 16.01 15.05 9.27
N LEU A 283 15.06 15.59 8.49
CA LEU A 283 15.31 16.75 7.64
C LEU A 283 15.63 18.00 8.46
N MET A 284 14.89 18.26 9.54
CA MET A 284 15.18 19.36 10.46
C MET A 284 16.57 19.23 11.09
N ALA A 285 16.91 18.01 11.51
CA ALA A 285 18.21 17.70 12.09
C ALA A 285 19.35 17.89 11.07
N ALA A 286 19.24 17.30 9.88
CA ALA A 286 20.26 17.38 8.85
C ALA A 286 20.45 18.82 8.36
N THR A 287 19.38 19.48 7.92
CA THR A 287 19.45 20.87 7.41
C THR A 287 19.77 21.91 8.48
N GLY A 288 19.42 21.64 9.74
CA GLY A 288 19.67 22.55 10.86
C GLY A 288 21.07 22.39 11.46
N ALA A 289 21.65 21.19 11.41
CA ALA A 289 22.95 20.89 12.03
C ALA A 289 24.12 20.90 11.04
N THR A 290 23.89 20.84 9.72
CA THR A 290 24.95 20.94 8.70
C THR A 290 24.90 22.27 7.93
N ASP A 291 26.05 22.77 7.49
CA ASP A 291 26.20 24.00 6.69
C ASP A 291 26.26 23.72 5.17
N ALA A 292 25.77 22.57 4.73
CA ALA A 292 25.96 22.15 3.35
C ALA A 292 25.05 22.92 2.38
N PRO A 293 25.62 23.44 1.28
CA PRO A 293 24.83 24.17 0.29
C PRO A 293 23.83 23.24 -0.41
N PRO A 294 22.66 23.75 -0.85
CA PRO A 294 21.61 22.95 -1.48
C PRO A 294 22.11 22.04 -2.63
N ASP A 295 23.09 22.49 -3.41
CA ASP A 295 23.60 21.73 -4.56
C ASP A 295 24.29 20.40 -4.20
N THR A 296 24.79 20.29 -2.96
CA THR A 296 25.41 19.04 -2.46
C THR A 296 24.41 17.99 -1.99
N TRP A 297 23.12 18.33 -1.91
CA TRP A 297 22.06 17.39 -1.50
C TRP A 297 21.72 16.44 -2.64
N ALA A 298 22.52 15.37 -2.76
CA ALA A 298 22.25 14.24 -3.64
C ALA A 298 21.63 13.06 -2.87
N ASN A 299 21.17 12.04 -3.59
CA ASN A 299 20.70 10.79 -2.97
C ASN A 299 21.79 10.21 -2.06
N GLY A 300 21.42 9.89 -0.82
CA GLY A 300 22.35 9.36 0.18
C GLY A 300 23.03 10.42 1.04
N TYR A 301 22.85 11.71 0.76
CA TYR A 301 23.46 12.79 1.54
C TYR A 301 23.03 12.77 3.02
N LEU A 302 21.85 12.23 3.36
CA LEU A 302 21.46 12.05 4.76
C LEU A 302 22.43 11.18 5.57
N ALA A 303 23.08 10.20 4.93
CA ALA A 303 24.11 9.41 5.59
C ALA A 303 25.39 10.23 5.86
N ASP A 304 25.78 11.09 4.91
CA ASP A 304 26.90 12.03 5.10
C ASP A 304 26.60 13.05 6.20
N ALA A 305 25.38 13.61 6.21
CA ALA A 305 24.92 14.51 7.26
C ALA A 305 24.99 13.84 8.64
N ALA A 306 24.60 12.57 8.74
CA ALA A 306 24.71 11.82 9.98
C ALA A 306 26.16 11.55 10.41
N GLY A 307 27.06 11.33 9.44
CA GLY A 307 28.50 11.28 9.67
C GLY A 307 29.04 12.57 10.29
N ILE A 308 28.58 13.73 9.81
CA ILE A 308 28.93 15.05 10.35
C ILE A 308 28.35 15.26 11.75
N ILE A 309 27.10 14.82 11.98
CA ILE A 309 26.39 15.06 13.24
C ILE A 309 26.86 14.13 14.36
N GLY A 310 26.96 12.82 14.09
CA GLY A 310 27.17 11.77 15.09
C GLY A 310 28.43 10.93 14.90
N GLY A 311 29.14 11.08 13.77
CA GLY A 311 30.36 10.34 13.44
C GLY A 311 30.16 9.15 12.49
N PRO A 312 31.25 8.48 12.06
CA PRO A 312 31.21 7.47 10.99
C PRO A 312 30.29 6.27 11.25
N TRP A 313 30.15 5.85 12.51
CA TRP A 313 29.26 4.73 12.88
C TRP A 313 27.80 5.02 12.52
N LEU A 314 27.35 6.27 12.69
CA LEU A 314 25.99 6.67 12.40
C LEU A 314 25.75 6.78 10.88
N LYS A 315 26.76 7.22 10.13
CA LYS A 315 26.76 7.20 8.66
C LYS A 315 26.51 5.80 8.13
N TYR A 316 27.33 4.82 8.53
CA TYR A 316 27.18 3.43 8.05
C TYR A 316 25.86 2.79 8.48
N TRP A 317 25.33 3.15 9.66
CA TRP A 317 24.03 2.66 10.08
C TRP A 317 22.90 3.23 9.21
N ILE A 318 22.94 4.51 8.82
CA ILE A 318 21.95 5.08 7.89
C ILE A 318 22.09 4.47 6.50
N GLU A 319 23.31 4.23 6.00
CA GLU A 319 23.50 3.52 4.72
C GLU A 319 22.90 2.11 4.75
N ALA A 320 23.13 1.35 5.82
CA ALA A 320 22.49 0.05 6.02
C ALA A 320 20.96 0.18 6.17
N GLY A 321 20.48 1.24 6.83
CA GLY A 321 19.07 1.57 6.95
C GLY A 321 18.40 1.82 5.60
N ALA A 322 19.09 2.42 4.63
CA ALA A 322 18.58 2.66 3.27
C ALA A 322 18.33 1.34 2.52
N VAL A 323 19.21 0.36 2.71
CA VAL A 323 19.06 -1.00 2.18
C VAL A 323 17.85 -1.68 2.80
N LEU A 324 17.77 -1.70 4.13
CA LEU A 324 16.67 -2.35 4.86
C LEU A 324 15.32 -1.70 4.55
N SER A 325 15.32 -0.38 4.38
CA SER A 325 14.16 0.40 3.94
C SER A 325 13.69 -0.02 2.54
N SER A 326 14.61 -0.10 1.58
CA SER A 326 14.29 -0.53 0.21
C SER A 326 13.74 -1.96 0.16
N VAL A 327 14.25 -2.85 1.02
CA VAL A 327 13.69 -4.20 1.22
C VAL A 327 12.26 -4.12 1.76
N GLY A 328 12.00 -3.31 2.79
CA GLY A 328 10.66 -3.13 3.34
C GLY A 328 9.65 -2.60 2.31
N MET A 329 10.04 -1.61 1.52
CA MET A 329 9.21 -1.04 0.45
C MET A 329 8.89 -2.07 -0.65
N PHE A 330 9.88 -2.88 -1.03
CA PHE A 330 9.68 -3.95 -2.00
C PHE A 330 8.68 -5.00 -1.48
N GLU A 331 8.86 -5.46 -0.23
CA GLU A 331 8.02 -6.51 0.35
C GLU A 331 6.57 -6.05 0.51
N ALA A 332 6.35 -4.81 0.96
CA ALA A 332 5.03 -4.22 1.11
C ALA A 332 4.34 -4.09 -0.24
N GLN A 333 4.93 -3.38 -1.20
CA GLN A 333 4.29 -3.14 -2.49
C GLN A 333 4.09 -4.40 -3.31
N LEU A 334 5.01 -5.38 -3.25
CA LEU A 334 4.79 -6.68 -3.90
C LEU A 334 3.60 -7.41 -3.27
N SER A 335 3.43 -7.32 -1.96
CA SER A 335 2.24 -7.86 -1.28
C SER A 335 0.98 -7.17 -1.80
N SER A 336 0.95 -5.83 -1.80
CA SER A 336 -0.20 -5.06 -2.30
C SER A 336 -0.53 -5.39 -3.77
N GLY A 337 0.47 -5.44 -4.65
CA GLY A 337 0.28 -5.81 -6.06
C GLY A 337 -0.27 -7.22 -6.23
N ALA A 338 0.20 -8.19 -5.42
CA ALA A 338 -0.29 -9.56 -5.48
C ALA A 338 -1.74 -9.69 -4.97
N PHE A 339 -2.07 -9.04 -3.85
CA PHE A 339 -3.44 -9.00 -3.32
C PHE A 339 -4.40 -8.18 -4.19
N GLN A 340 -3.88 -7.21 -4.94
CA GLN A 340 -4.62 -6.48 -5.96
C GLN A 340 -5.07 -7.41 -7.10
N LEU A 341 -4.16 -8.19 -7.68
CA LEU A 341 -4.49 -9.15 -8.74
C LEU A 341 -5.44 -10.24 -8.26
N LEU A 342 -5.26 -10.72 -7.03
CA LEU A 342 -6.19 -11.64 -6.37
C LEU A 342 -7.60 -11.04 -6.31
N GLY A 343 -7.74 -9.80 -5.82
CA GLY A 343 -9.03 -9.13 -5.76
C GLY A 343 -9.66 -8.90 -7.15
N MET A 344 -8.85 -8.57 -8.17
CA MET A 344 -9.31 -8.49 -9.55
C MET A 344 -9.81 -9.84 -10.09
N ALA A 345 -9.19 -10.95 -9.69
CA ALA A 345 -9.63 -12.29 -10.06
C ALA A 345 -10.93 -12.69 -9.31
N GLU A 346 -11.06 -12.33 -8.03
CA GLU A 346 -12.27 -12.52 -7.23
C GLU A 346 -13.47 -11.73 -7.79
N LEU A 347 -13.24 -10.58 -8.40
CA LEU A 347 -14.24 -9.80 -9.15
C LEU A 347 -14.55 -10.36 -10.56
N GLY A 348 -13.83 -11.40 -10.99
CA GLY A 348 -13.96 -11.96 -12.34
C GLY A 348 -13.44 -11.05 -13.46
N LEU A 349 -12.57 -10.09 -13.13
CA LEU A 349 -11.84 -9.25 -14.09
C LEU A 349 -10.61 -9.99 -14.65
N LEU A 350 -10.01 -10.86 -13.83
CA LEU A 350 -8.88 -11.74 -14.19
C LEU A 350 -9.27 -13.23 -14.12
N PRO A 351 -8.52 -14.15 -14.74
CA PRO A 351 -8.82 -15.58 -14.67
C PRO A 351 -8.68 -16.07 -13.22
N ALA A 352 -9.48 -17.08 -12.86
CA ALA A 352 -9.50 -17.70 -11.53
C ALA A 352 -8.12 -18.22 -11.06
N VAL A 353 -7.19 -18.45 -12.00
CA VAL A 353 -5.82 -18.86 -11.67
C VAL A 353 -5.12 -17.84 -10.77
N PHE A 354 -5.37 -16.54 -10.94
CA PHE A 354 -4.81 -15.49 -10.08
C PHE A 354 -5.44 -15.46 -8.68
N ALA A 355 -6.61 -16.08 -8.50
CA ALA A 355 -7.22 -16.29 -7.19
C ALA A 355 -6.66 -17.51 -6.43
N SER A 356 -5.73 -18.25 -7.05
CA SER A 356 -5.14 -19.45 -6.44
C SER A 356 -4.24 -19.09 -5.27
N ARG A 357 -4.60 -19.58 -4.07
CA ARG A 357 -3.83 -19.40 -2.84
C ARG A 357 -2.93 -20.61 -2.56
N ALA A 358 -1.73 -20.35 -2.05
CA ALA A 358 -0.81 -21.38 -1.59
C ALA A 358 -1.39 -22.08 -0.35
N THR A 359 -1.26 -23.41 -0.28
CA THR A 359 -1.87 -24.23 0.77
C THR A 359 -1.26 -23.99 2.16
N LEU A 360 0.02 -23.65 2.22
CA LEU A 360 0.76 -23.46 3.48
C LEU A 360 0.66 -22.03 4.01
N SER A 361 0.83 -21.03 3.14
CA SER A 361 0.91 -19.62 3.55
C SER A 361 -0.37 -18.82 3.30
N GLY A 362 -1.31 -19.33 2.49
CA GLY A 362 -2.54 -18.62 2.12
C GLY A 362 -2.35 -17.45 1.13
N THR A 363 -1.13 -17.26 0.62
CA THR A 363 -0.77 -16.15 -0.29
C THR A 363 -1.12 -16.46 -1.75
N PRO A 364 -1.46 -15.45 -2.57
CA PRO A 364 -1.81 -15.65 -3.98
C PRO A 364 -0.55 -15.89 -4.82
N TRP A 365 -0.06 -17.13 -4.84
CA TRP A 365 1.24 -17.49 -5.43
C TRP A 365 1.36 -17.15 -6.92
N VAL A 366 0.27 -17.26 -7.69
CA VAL A 366 0.25 -16.90 -9.12
C VAL A 366 0.40 -15.39 -9.29
N ALA A 367 -0.28 -14.62 -8.45
CA ALA A 367 -0.20 -13.16 -8.49
C ALA A 367 1.19 -12.66 -8.09
N ILE A 368 1.83 -13.29 -7.10
CA ILE A 368 3.23 -13.01 -6.74
C ILE A 368 4.13 -13.33 -7.92
N ALA A 369 4.05 -14.53 -8.51
CA ALA A 369 4.88 -14.93 -9.64
C ALA A 369 4.73 -13.99 -10.85
N ALA A 370 3.49 -13.60 -11.16
CA ALA A 370 3.20 -12.65 -12.23
C ALA A 370 3.78 -11.25 -11.94
N SER A 371 3.61 -10.76 -10.71
CA SER A 371 4.16 -9.47 -10.28
C SER A 371 5.68 -9.46 -10.31
N THR A 372 6.33 -10.52 -9.85
CA THR A 372 7.78 -10.71 -9.93
C THR A 372 8.27 -10.73 -11.39
N ALA A 373 7.58 -11.46 -12.27
CA ALA A 373 7.96 -11.54 -13.68
C ALA A 373 7.86 -10.17 -14.39
N VAL A 374 6.78 -9.42 -14.13
CA VAL A 374 6.62 -8.07 -14.67
C VAL A 374 7.65 -7.12 -14.10
N THR A 375 7.90 -7.17 -12.79
CA THR A 375 8.94 -6.37 -12.11
C THR A 375 10.31 -6.61 -12.76
N LEU A 376 10.70 -7.87 -12.95
CA LEU A 376 11.96 -8.23 -13.61
C LEU A 376 12.03 -7.69 -15.04
N ALA A 377 10.95 -7.79 -15.82
CA ALA A 377 10.91 -7.26 -17.17
C ALA A 377 11.10 -5.73 -17.20
N VAL A 378 10.48 -5.02 -16.24
CA VAL A 378 10.56 -3.57 -16.12
C VAL A 378 11.93 -3.10 -15.60
N SER A 379 12.62 -3.88 -14.76
CA SER A 379 13.96 -3.54 -14.24
C SER A 379 15.03 -3.35 -15.33
N PHE A 380 14.75 -3.77 -16.58
CA PHE A 380 15.64 -3.59 -17.74
C PHE A 380 15.27 -2.40 -18.63
N LEU A 381 14.21 -1.67 -18.31
CA LEU A 381 13.80 -0.45 -19.03
C LEU A 381 14.50 0.79 -18.44
N SER A 382 14.68 1.86 -19.24
CA SER A 382 15.37 3.08 -18.76
C SER A 382 14.57 3.81 -17.68
N PHE A 383 15.22 4.16 -16.57
CA PHE A 383 14.58 4.54 -15.31
C PHE A 383 13.76 5.86 -15.33
N ASP A 384 14.19 6.89 -16.05
CA ASP A 384 13.60 8.23 -15.88
C ASP A 384 12.18 8.36 -16.45
N ASP A 385 11.94 7.87 -17.68
CA ASP A 385 10.61 7.89 -18.30
C ASP A 385 9.64 6.91 -17.60
N VAL A 386 10.19 5.90 -16.93
CA VAL A 386 9.44 4.81 -16.28
C VAL A 386 8.78 5.28 -14.98
N VAL A 387 9.52 5.96 -14.10
CA VAL A 387 8.95 6.52 -12.85
C VAL A 387 7.91 7.60 -13.14
N ALA A 388 8.18 8.48 -14.11
CA ALA A 388 7.20 9.51 -14.50
C ALA A 388 5.91 8.88 -15.05
N THR A 389 6.02 7.79 -15.82
CA THR A 389 4.85 7.03 -16.30
C THR A 389 4.09 6.36 -15.16
N ALA A 390 4.78 5.77 -14.17
CA ALA A 390 4.14 5.18 -13.00
C ALA A 390 3.34 6.22 -12.19
N ASN A 391 3.92 7.39 -11.95
CA ASN A 391 3.24 8.49 -11.25
C ASN A 391 2.01 8.98 -12.04
N PHE A 392 2.12 9.07 -13.37
CA PHE A 392 1.00 9.45 -14.23
C PHE A 392 -0.15 8.43 -14.17
N LEU A 393 0.15 7.13 -14.28
CA LEU A 393 -0.85 6.07 -14.19
C LEU A 393 -1.51 6.04 -12.81
N TYR A 394 -0.73 6.16 -11.74
CA TYR A 394 -1.26 6.26 -10.40
C TYR A 394 -2.21 7.45 -10.26
N SER A 395 -1.82 8.62 -10.80
CA SER A 395 -2.64 9.83 -10.79
C SER A 395 -4.02 9.59 -11.43
N LEU A 396 -4.08 8.91 -12.58
CA LEU A 396 -5.36 8.54 -13.21
C LEU A 396 -6.19 7.60 -12.31
N GLY A 397 -5.54 6.62 -11.70
CA GLY A 397 -6.19 5.69 -10.77
C GLY A 397 -6.79 6.39 -9.55
N THR A 398 -6.05 7.29 -8.92
CA THR A 398 -6.50 8.00 -7.71
C THR A 398 -7.59 9.04 -8.04
N LEU A 399 -7.55 9.68 -9.21
CA LEU A 399 -8.66 10.51 -9.69
C LEU A 399 -9.96 9.71 -9.82
N LEU A 400 -9.89 8.51 -10.39
CA LEU A 400 -11.04 7.61 -10.52
C LEU A 400 -11.50 7.07 -9.16
N GLU A 401 -10.58 6.83 -8.22
CA GLU A 401 -10.91 6.45 -6.84
C GLU A 401 -11.68 7.55 -6.11
N PHE A 402 -11.21 8.80 -6.16
CA PHE A 402 -11.93 9.92 -5.53
C PHE A 402 -13.31 10.12 -6.15
N ALA A 403 -13.43 9.97 -7.47
CA ALA A 403 -14.73 9.97 -8.13
C ALA A 403 -15.64 8.84 -7.61
N ALA A 404 -15.10 7.63 -7.44
CA ALA A 404 -15.84 6.48 -6.91
C ALA A 404 -16.28 6.71 -5.46
N PHE A 405 -15.42 7.28 -4.62
CA PHE A 405 -15.73 7.63 -3.23
C PHE A 405 -16.92 8.60 -3.15
N LEU A 406 -16.84 9.73 -3.87
CA LEU A 406 -17.88 10.76 -3.88
C LEU A 406 -19.19 10.22 -4.46
N TRP A 407 -19.10 9.40 -5.51
CA TRP A 407 -20.25 8.74 -6.13
C TRP A 407 -20.95 7.78 -5.17
N LEU A 408 -20.20 6.89 -4.51
CA LEU A 408 -20.75 5.96 -3.51
C LEU A 408 -21.33 6.68 -2.30
N ARG A 409 -20.77 7.84 -1.94
CA ARG A 409 -21.33 8.70 -0.89
C ARG A 409 -22.67 9.33 -1.28
N ALA A 410 -22.84 9.70 -2.54
CA ALA A 410 -24.06 10.31 -3.06
C ALA A 410 -25.16 9.27 -3.34
N THR A 411 -24.80 8.11 -3.89
CA THR A 411 -25.76 7.11 -4.39
C THR A 411 -26.09 6.00 -3.40
N ARG A 412 -25.15 5.61 -2.52
CA ARG A 412 -25.29 4.50 -1.58
C ARG A 412 -25.22 4.99 -0.14
N ALA A 413 -26.23 5.78 0.24
CA ALA A 413 -26.36 6.33 1.59
C ALA A 413 -26.70 5.27 2.66
N ASP A 414 -27.29 4.15 2.23
CA ASP A 414 -27.66 2.96 3.00
C ASP A 414 -26.47 2.05 3.36
N LEU A 415 -25.34 2.20 2.67
CA LEU A 415 -24.15 1.39 2.90
C LEU A 415 -23.69 1.54 4.36
N LYS A 416 -23.55 0.42 5.08
CA LYS A 416 -23.02 0.38 6.44
C LYS A 416 -21.55 0.86 6.42
N ARG A 417 -21.29 1.98 7.09
CA ARG A 417 -19.96 2.61 7.21
C ARG A 417 -19.53 2.61 8.68
N PRO A 418 -18.85 1.55 9.16
CA PRO A 418 -18.40 1.47 10.56
C PRO A 418 -17.48 2.62 10.97
N TYR A 419 -16.63 3.05 10.03
CA TYR A 419 -15.93 4.32 10.09
C TYR A 419 -16.48 5.22 8.99
N ARG A 420 -16.77 6.48 9.32
CA ARG A 420 -17.39 7.46 8.42
C ARG A 420 -16.66 8.79 8.63
N VAL A 421 -16.10 9.35 7.57
CA VAL A 421 -15.50 10.69 7.62
C VAL A 421 -16.60 11.70 8.00
N PRO A 422 -16.42 12.50 9.06
CA PRO A 422 -17.45 13.37 9.63
C PRO A 422 -17.59 14.68 8.83
N LEU A 423 -17.66 14.58 7.50
CA LEU A 423 -17.82 15.72 6.60
C LEU A 423 -19.05 15.54 5.71
N PRO A 424 -19.83 16.61 5.43
CA PRO A 424 -20.90 16.56 4.46
C PRO A 424 -20.33 16.44 3.03
N LEU A 425 -21.16 15.99 2.07
CA LEU A 425 -20.72 15.72 0.70
C LEU A 425 -20.00 16.91 0.02
N PRO A 426 -20.44 18.18 0.13
CA PRO A 426 -19.71 19.31 -0.45
C PRO A 426 -18.32 19.51 0.16
N ALA A 427 -18.16 19.26 1.46
CA ALA A 427 -16.87 19.35 2.13
C ALA A 427 -15.95 18.19 1.74
N LEU A 428 -16.51 16.98 1.56
CA LEU A 428 -15.77 15.85 1.00
C LEU A 428 -15.30 16.12 -0.43
N ALA A 429 -16.15 16.72 -1.26
CA ALA A 429 -15.78 17.11 -2.62
C ALA A 429 -14.66 18.16 -2.62
N ALA A 430 -14.73 19.16 -1.73
CA ALA A 430 -13.66 20.15 -1.56
C ALA A 430 -12.35 19.50 -1.06
N MET A 431 -12.44 18.55 -0.13
CA MET A 431 -11.30 17.79 0.38
C MET A 431 -10.62 16.97 -0.72
N CYS A 432 -11.38 16.30 -1.59
CA CYS A 432 -10.85 15.56 -2.74
C CYS A 432 -10.37 16.49 -3.87
N ALA A 433 -10.94 17.69 -4.03
CA ALA A 433 -10.58 18.61 -5.10
C ALA A 433 -9.12 19.10 -5.00
N VAL A 434 -8.60 19.29 -3.78
CA VAL A 434 -7.21 19.71 -3.54
C VAL A 434 -6.19 18.68 -4.11
N PRO A 435 -6.20 17.40 -3.68
CA PRO A 435 -5.32 16.39 -4.25
C PRO A 435 -5.64 16.12 -5.72
N SER A 436 -6.91 16.15 -6.15
CA SER A 436 -7.25 16.01 -7.59
C SER A 436 -6.63 17.11 -8.47
N ALA A 437 -6.61 18.36 -8.01
CA ALA A 437 -5.98 19.45 -8.75
C ALA A 437 -4.46 19.24 -8.86
N PHE A 438 -3.83 18.74 -7.81
CA PHE A 438 -2.41 18.39 -7.82
C PHE A 438 -2.12 17.23 -8.80
N LEU A 439 -2.92 16.16 -8.79
CA LEU A 439 -2.80 15.06 -9.75
C LEU A 439 -2.96 15.54 -11.20
N ALA A 440 -3.95 16.39 -11.44
CA ALA A 440 -4.16 16.97 -12.77
C ALA A 440 -2.94 17.80 -13.21
N TYR A 441 -2.33 18.56 -12.30
CA TYR A 441 -1.08 19.28 -12.57
C TYR A 441 0.07 18.32 -12.91
N VAL A 442 0.26 17.24 -12.15
CA VAL A 442 1.27 16.21 -12.43
C VAL A 442 1.06 15.60 -13.83
N CYS A 443 -0.19 15.33 -14.21
CA CYS A 443 -0.53 14.84 -15.55
C CYS A 443 -0.23 15.86 -16.66
N VAL A 444 -0.54 17.14 -16.45
CA VAL A 444 -0.33 18.18 -17.48
C VAL A 444 1.15 18.50 -17.68
N VAL A 445 1.95 18.45 -16.61
CA VAL A 445 3.40 18.72 -16.67
C VAL A 445 4.20 17.52 -17.18
N ALA A 446 3.56 16.35 -17.28
CA ALA A 446 4.18 15.17 -17.86
C ALA A 446 4.62 15.43 -19.31
N GLY A 447 5.83 14.99 -19.66
CA GLY A 447 6.35 15.16 -21.02
C GLY A 447 5.55 14.32 -22.03
N TRP A 448 5.58 14.71 -23.31
CA TRP A 448 4.90 14.00 -24.41
C TRP A 448 5.17 12.48 -24.41
N ARG A 449 6.41 12.05 -24.12
CA ARG A 449 6.77 10.62 -24.06
C ARG A 449 5.98 9.88 -22.99
N VAL A 450 5.87 10.47 -21.80
CA VAL A 450 5.10 9.93 -20.67
C VAL A 450 3.62 9.81 -21.06
N PHE A 451 3.07 10.84 -21.72
CA PHE A 451 1.69 10.82 -22.20
C PHE A 451 1.47 9.69 -23.23
N ALA A 452 2.38 9.53 -24.20
CA ALA A 452 2.30 8.48 -25.21
C ALA A 452 2.40 7.07 -24.59
N LEU A 453 3.32 6.87 -23.64
CA LEU A 453 3.48 5.61 -22.91
C LEU A 453 2.25 5.29 -22.06
N ALA A 454 1.77 6.26 -21.27
CA ALA A 454 0.58 6.08 -20.45
C ALA A 454 -0.68 5.83 -21.30
N GLY A 455 -0.82 6.51 -22.44
CA GLY A 455 -1.89 6.27 -23.41
C GLY A 455 -1.83 4.86 -24.00
N GLY A 456 -0.63 4.40 -24.39
CA GLY A 456 -0.40 3.04 -24.88
C GLY A 456 -0.71 1.96 -23.83
N LEU A 457 -0.27 2.15 -22.59
CA LEU A 457 -0.56 1.25 -21.48
C LEU A 457 -2.05 1.25 -21.11
N THR A 458 -2.72 2.40 -21.21
CA THR A 458 -4.18 2.50 -21.02
C THR A 458 -4.93 1.75 -22.12
N ALA A 459 -4.54 1.93 -23.38
CA ALA A 459 -5.11 1.20 -24.51
C ALA A 459 -4.88 -0.32 -24.37
N LEU A 460 -3.71 -0.73 -23.88
CA LEU A 460 -3.44 -2.11 -23.52
C LEU A 460 -4.38 -2.60 -22.41
N GLY A 461 -4.61 -1.81 -21.36
CA GLY A 461 -5.56 -2.14 -20.29
C GLY A 461 -7.00 -2.34 -20.78
N VAL A 462 -7.49 -1.44 -21.64
CA VAL A 462 -8.80 -1.59 -22.31
C VAL A 462 -8.83 -2.84 -23.18
N GLY A 463 -7.77 -3.08 -23.95
CA GLY A 463 -7.64 -4.25 -24.82
C GLY A 463 -7.63 -5.56 -24.03
N LEU A 464 -6.90 -5.60 -22.91
CA LEU A 464 -6.88 -6.72 -21.98
C LEU A 464 -8.27 -6.98 -21.41
N TYR A 465 -8.98 -5.96 -20.93
CA TYR A 465 -10.37 -6.13 -20.46
C TYR A 465 -11.28 -6.70 -21.55
N GLY A 466 -11.17 -6.19 -22.79
CA GLY A 466 -11.92 -6.72 -23.93
C GLY A 466 -11.58 -8.19 -24.27
N ALA A 467 -10.29 -8.53 -24.28
CA ALA A 467 -9.83 -9.90 -24.48
C ALA A 467 -10.32 -10.85 -23.38
N MET A 468 -10.30 -10.39 -22.13
CA MET A 468 -10.77 -11.15 -20.97
C MET A 468 -12.28 -11.40 -21.02
N ARG A 469 -13.06 -10.39 -21.45
CA ARG A 469 -14.49 -10.55 -21.72
C ARG A 469 -14.76 -11.56 -22.84
N LEU A 470 -13.94 -11.58 -23.88
CA LEU A 470 -14.03 -12.56 -24.97
C LEU A 470 -13.65 -13.98 -24.49
N CYS A 471 -12.58 -14.12 -23.71
CA CYS A 471 -12.18 -15.41 -23.12
C CYS A 471 -13.28 -15.96 -22.20
N ARG A 472 -13.95 -15.08 -21.45
CA ARG A 472 -15.10 -15.45 -20.60
C ARG A 472 -16.30 -15.90 -21.43
N SER A 473 -16.67 -15.17 -22.49
CA SER A 473 -17.82 -15.53 -23.34
C SER A 473 -17.58 -16.83 -24.13
N ARG A 474 -16.34 -17.08 -24.56
CA ARG A 474 -15.93 -18.29 -25.27
C ARG A 474 -15.58 -19.46 -24.34
N LYS A 475 -15.65 -19.28 -23.01
CA LYS A 475 -15.27 -20.26 -21.98
C LYS A 475 -13.84 -20.81 -22.13
N TRP A 476 -12.92 -20.01 -22.66
CA TRP A 476 -11.50 -20.39 -22.82
C TRP A 476 -10.77 -20.42 -21.48
N LEU A 477 -11.17 -19.56 -20.55
CA LEU A 477 -10.59 -19.45 -19.21
C LEU A 477 -11.70 -19.53 -18.17
N ARG A 478 -11.38 -20.06 -16.98
CA ARG A 478 -12.27 -20.08 -15.82
C ARG A 478 -12.17 -18.75 -15.08
N PHE A 479 -13.31 -18.22 -14.65
CA PHE A 479 -13.44 -17.00 -13.85
C PHE A 479 -14.25 -17.33 -12.60
N GLU A 480 -13.91 -16.74 -11.46
CA GLU A 480 -14.69 -16.85 -10.22
C GLU A 480 -15.97 -16.02 -10.38
N THR A 481 -17.05 -16.65 -10.85
CA THR A 481 -18.36 -15.99 -11.01
C THR A 481 -19.27 -16.16 -9.79
N GLY A 482 -18.80 -16.85 -8.75
CA GLY A 482 -19.62 -17.26 -7.60
C GLY A 482 -19.92 -16.17 -6.56
N VAL A 483 -19.09 -15.12 -6.45
CA VAL A 483 -19.26 -14.08 -5.41
C VAL A 483 -20.27 -13.00 -5.82
N VAL A 484 -20.40 -12.70 -7.11
CA VAL A 484 -21.34 -11.68 -7.61
C VAL A 484 -22.79 -12.16 -7.48
N ALA A 485 -23.06 -13.46 -7.74
CA ALA A 485 -24.40 -14.02 -7.62
C ALA A 485 -24.88 -14.12 -6.15
N ALA A 486 -23.99 -14.49 -5.21
CA ALA A 486 -24.37 -14.61 -3.80
C ALA A 486 -24.64 -13.25 -3.12
N ALA A 487 -24.04 -12.16 -3.61
CA ALA A 487 -24.31 -10.81 -3.13
C ALA A 487 -25.67 -10.27 -3.63
N GLU A 488 -26.10 -10.69 -4.83
CA GLU A 488 -27.44 -10.37 -5.37
C GLU A 488 -28.53 -11.21 -4.69
N ASP A 489 -28.28 -12.50 -4.41
CA ASP A 489 -29.26 -13.38 -3.74
C ASP A 489 -29.52 -12.99 -2.27
N HIS A 490 -28.48 -12.58 -1.52
CA HIS A 490 -28.69 -12.07 -0.15
C HIS A 490 -29.43 -10.73 -0.08
N GLN A 491 -29.44 -9.97 -1.18
CA GLN A 491 -30.20 -8.73 -1.29
C GLN A 491 -31.65 -8.99 -1.77
N GLY A 492 -31.88 -10.08 -2.53
CA GLY A 492 -33.20 -10.57 -2.91
C GLY A 492 -33.97 -11.20 -1.74
N ASP A 493 -33.32 -12.03 -0.92
CA ASP A 493 -33.99 -12.72 0.20
C ASP A 493 -34.43 -11.75 1.32
N ALA A 494 -33.72 -10.64 1.51
CA ALA A 494 -34.10 -9.59 2.44
C ALA A 494 -35.34 -8.80 1.98
N VAL A 495 -35.61 -8.75 0.67
CA VAL A 495 -36.78 -8.07 0.09
C VAL A 495 -38.00 -8.98 0.04
N VAL A 496 -37.81 -10.29 -0.17
CA VAL A 496 -38.92 -11.28 -0.19
C VAL A 496 -39.46 -11.54 1.23
N SER A 497 -38.60 -11.57 2.25
CA SER A 497 -39.03 -11.78 3.65
C SER A 497 -39.82 -10.59 4.25
N ALA A 498 -39.70 -9.39 3.66
CA ALA A 498 -40.45 -8.20 4.07
C ALA A 498 -41.80 -8.03 3.34
N GLY A 499 -42.09 -8.85 2.32
CA GLY A 499 -43.29 -8.73 1.48
C GLY A 499 -44.51 -9.55 1.93
N ASP A 500 -44.34 -10.52 2.85
CA ASP A 500 -45.40 -11.47 3.22
C ASP A 500 -45.99 -11.25 4.63
N ARG A 501 -45.92 -10.02 5.14
CA ARG A 501 -46.65 -9.62 6.36
C ARG A 501 -47.27 -8.23 6.21
N VAL A 502 -48.37 -8.14 5.45
CA VAL A 502 -49.43 -7.14 5.63
C VAL A 502 -50.78 -7.82 5.46
#